data_AF-A0AAD4XSU7-F1
#
_entry.id   AF-A0AAD4XSU7-F1
#
_cell.length_a   1.000
_cell.length_b   1.000
_cell.length_c   1.000
_cell.angle_alpha   90.00
_cell.angle_beta   90.00
_cell.angle_gamma   90.00
#
_symmetry.space_group_name_H-M   'P 1'
#
loop_
_entity.id
_entity.type
_entity.pdbx_description
1 polymer ?
#
loop_
_entity_poly.entity_id
_entity_poly.type
_entity_poly.pdbx_seq_one_letter_code
_entity_poly.pdbx_strand_id
1 'polypeptide(L)'
;MAFSPITKSLLFITILFLILPLGSRASHPANTNSVLTYHNGPMLTGQVNLAIMWYGRFARDTKNILRDFVRSLSAPRVGDPSVSEWWKTVERYQSAAHPGARSGPIRVKIAKQKTDKNYSVGKILTEDFIQPLIEKATGGASSFVTVIFAARDVSVVDTCDGRCSKHGVLGAGRASRLYVVVGSPETECPGVCGWPFHKADYGPQTLPLQPPNGNIGADAMVIGLAQALAAVVTNPYNNGFFQGPLTRPLEAVTACPGMFGSGSFPGYTGKVLMSPGTGGCFNAHGVKGRKFLLPAIWSPDTRRCWTLL
;
A
#
# COMPACT_ATOMS: atom_id res chain seq x y z
N MET A 1 65.58 -54.65 -19.71
CA MET A 1 64.69 -54.97 -20.84
C MET A 1 63.27 -54.69 -20.40
N ALA A 2 62.55 -53.85 -21.17
CA ALA A 2 61.09 -53.86 -21.32
C ALA A 2 60.21 -53.60 -20.07
N PHE A 3 59.07 -52.91 -20.09
CA PHE A 3 58.37 -52.01 -21.01
C PHE A 3 57.17 -51.46 -20.18
N SER A 4 56.89 -50.16 -20.34
CA SER A 4 55.60 -49.47 -20.22
C SER A 4 54.88 -49.21 -18.86
N PRO A 5 54.31 -48.00 -18.68
CA PRO A 5 53.63 -47.55 -17.46
C PRO A 5 52.11 -47.76 -17.50
N ILE A 6 51.51 -47.97 -16.32
CA ILE A 6 50.06 -47.96 -16.12
C ILE A 6 49.59 -46.50 -16.10
N THR A 7 48.84 -46.13 -17.13
CA THR A 7 48.12 -44.87 -17.29
C THR A 7 47.08 -44.70 -16.19
N LYS A 8 47.28 -43.75 -15.27
CA LYS A 8 46.23 -43.24 -14.40
C LYS A 8 45.35 -42.30 -15.22
N SER A 9 44.17 -42.79 -15.61
CA SER A 9 43.14 -41.98 -16.25
C SER A 9 42.64 -40.91 -15.27
N LEU A 10 42.95 -39.65 -15.55
CA LEU A 10 42.38 -38.47 -14.88
C LEU A 10 40.92 -38.33 -15.31
N LEU A 11 39.99 -38.76 -14.45
CA LEU A 11 38.59 -38.35 -14.56
C LEU A 11 38.44 -36.97 -13.91
N PHE A 12 38.71 -35.91 -14.68
CA PHE A 12 38.38 -34.54 -14.29
C PHE A 12 36.87 -34.34 -14.51
N ILE A 13 36.06 -34.57 -13.48
CA ILE A 13 34.64 -34.19 -13.51
C ILE A 13 34.59 -32.68 -13.31
N THR A 14 34.56 -31.93 -14.41
CA THR A 14 34.22 -30.52 -14.42
C THR A 14 32.74 -30.37 -14.07
N ILE A 15 32.44 -30.18 -12.78
CA ILE A 15 31.13 -29.66 -12.35
C ILE A 15 31.07 -28.21 -12.80
N LEU A 16 30.52 -27.99 -13.99
CA LEU A 16 30.10 -26.68 -14.46
C LEU A 16 28.91 -26.26 -13.60
N PHE A 17 29.17 -25.58 -12.47
CA PHE A 17 28.15 -24.83 -11.77
C PHE A 17 27.60 -23.79 -12.76
N LEU A 18 26.45 -24.10 -13.36
CA LEU A 18 25.55 -23.11 -13.95
C LEU A 18 25.09 -22.21 -12.81
N ILE A 19 25.91 -21.21 -12.48
CA ILE A 19 25.45 -20.00 -11.82
C ILE A 19 24.58 -19.31 -12.86
N LEU A 20 23.32 -19.75 -12.97
CA LEU A 20 22.28 -18.90 -13.52
C LEU A 20 22.30 -17.65 -12.64
N PRO A 21 22.57 -16.45 -13.16
CA PRO A 21 22.17 -15.29 -12.42
C PRO A 21 20.65 -15.41 -12.37
N LEU A 22 20.08 -15.68 -11.19
CA LEU A 22 18.76 -15.15 -10.90
C LEU A 22 18.96 -13.64 -11.03
N GLY A 23 18.78 -13.14 -12.25
CA GLY A 23 18.63 -11.74 -12.52
C GLY A 23 17.36 -11.35 -11.79
N SER A 24 17.51 -10.94 -10.53
CA SER A 24 16.55 -10.06 -9.90
C SER A 24 16.46 -8.88 -10.85
N ARG A 25 15.42 -8.87 -11.68
CA ARG A 25 14.93 -7.63 -12.29
C ARG A 25 14.42 -6.80 -11.12
N ALA A 26 15.33 -6.19 -10.38
CA ALA A 26 15.07 -4.92 -9.76
C ALA A 26 14.73 -4.01 -10.93
N SER A 27 13.44 -3.89 -11.24
CA SER A 27 12.94 -2.84 -12.10
C SER A 27 13.50 -1.56 -11.51
N HIS A 28 14.50 -0.97 -12.20
CA HIS A 28 14.88 0.40 -11.94
C HIS A 28 13.58 1.21 -11.90
N PRO A 29 13.38 2.10 -10.92
CA PRO A 29 12.36 3.12 -11.07
C PRO A 29 12.84 3.96 -12.24
N ALA A 30 12.39 3.59 -13.45
CA ALA A 30 12.53 4.44 -14.59
C ALA A 30 11.90 5.76 -14.18
N ASN A 31 12.65 6.84 -14.36
CA ASN A 31 12.14 8.20 -14.32
C ASN A 31 11.22 8.37 -15.54
N THR A 32 10.14 7.60 -15.59
CA THR A 32 9.04 7.82 -16.50
C THR A 32 8.15 8.82 -15.78
N ASN A 33 7.94 9.97 -16.42
CA ASN A 33 6.78 10.80 -16.12
C ASN A 33 5.56 9.90 -16.32
N SER A 34 5.15 9.18 -15.27
CA SER A 34 3.98 8.33 -15.30
C SER A 34 2.80 9.22 -15.66
N VAL A 35 1.97 8.75 -16.56
CA VAL A 35 0.75 9.46 -16.97
C VAL A 35 -0.36 8.46 -16.80
N LEU A 36 -1.13 8.63 -15.72
CA LEU A 36 -2.29 7.79 -15.49
C LEU A 36 -3.38 8.16 -16.49
N THR A 37 -3.83 7.16 -17.24
CA THR A 37 -4.92 7.31 -18.20
C THR A 37 -6.22 6.90 -17.52
N TYR A 38 -7.29 7.64 -17.79
CA TYR A 38 -8.65 7.24 -17.40
C TYR A 38 -9.25 6.32 -18.46
N HIS A 39 -9.71 5.14 -18.05
CA HIS A 39 -10.24 4.12 -18.94
C HIS A 39 -11.78 4.03 -18.91
N ASN A 40 -12.43 5.15 -18.57
CA ASN A 40 -13.90 5.33 -18.56
C ASN A 40 -14.68 4.41 -17.61
N GLY A 41 -14.01 3.72 -16.70
CA GLY A 41 -14.63 2.92 -15.66
C GLY A 41 -15.08 3.75 -14.45
N PRO A 42 -16.03 3.24 -13.66
CA PRO A 42 -16.59 3.99 -12.55
C PRO A 42 -15.57 4.21 -11.43
N MET A 43 -15.69 5.35 -10.75
CA MET A 43 -14.94 5.70 -9.55
C MET A 43 -15.85 5.69 -8.31
N LEU A 44 -15.27 5.61 -7.12
CA LEU A 44 -16.02 5.81 -5.89
C LEU A 44 -16.18 7.31 -5.61
N THR A 45 -17.41 7.75 -5.38
CA THR A 45 -17.76 9.16 -5.11
C THR A 45 -18.74 9.26 -3.94
N GLY A 46 -18.94 10.46 -3.42
CA GLY A 46 -19.90 10.70 -2.33
C GLY A 46 -19.48 10.01 -1.02
N GLN A 47 -20.32 9.13 -0.47
CA GLN A 47 -20.03 8.45 0.80
C GLN A 47 -19.47 7.03 0.58
N VAL A 48 -18.23 6.81 1.02
CA VAL A 48 -17.55 5.51 1.00
C VAL A 48 -17.60 4.88 2.39
N ASN A 49 -18.44 3.86 2.54
CA ASN A 49 -18.58 3.12 3.80
C ASN A 49 -17.59 1.97 3.86
N LEU A 50 -16.74 1.96 4.89
CA LEU A 50 -15.78 0.88 5.14
C LEU A 50 -16.35 -0.13 6.13
N ALA A 51 -16.18 -1.41 5.82
CA ALA A 51 -16.35 -2.51 6.76
C ALA A 51 -14.98 -3.09 7.09
N ILE A 52 -14.54 -2.95 8.34
CA ILE A 52 -13.21 -3.42 8.74
C ILE A 52 -13.28 -4.86 9.25
N MET A 53 -12.45 -5.73 8.68
CA MET A 53 -12.09 -7.03 9.24
C MET A 53 -10.71 -6.95 9.89
N TRP A 54 -10.65 -7.03 11.21
CA TRP A 54 -9.40 -7.22 11.95
C TRP A 54 -9.07 -8.72 11.98
N TYR A 55 -8.24 -9.19 11.06
CA TYR A 55 -7.90 -10.59 10.91
C TYR A 55 -6.60 -10.95 11.66
N GLY A 56 -6.73 -11.69 12.75
CA GLY A 56 -5.67 -12.04 13.69
C GLY A 56 -5.68 -11.18 14.96
N ARG A 57 -4.57 -11.26 15.71
CA ARG A 57 -4.42 -10.58 17.01
C ARG A 57 -3.72 -9.24 16.82
N PHE A 58 -4.41 -8.17 17.18
CA PHE A 58 -3.90 -6.79 17.11
C PHE A 58 -3.84 -6.15 18.48
N ALA A 59 -2.77 -5.39 18.72
CA ALA A 59 -2.71 -4.47 19.83
C ALA A 59 -3.79 -3.38 19.71
N ARG A 60 -4.30 -2.90 20.85
CA ARG A 60 -5.32 -1.85 20.88
C ARG A 60 -4.84 -0.56 20.21
N ASP A 61 -3.58 -0.20 20.43
CA ASP A 61 -3.00 1.03 19.89
C ASP A 61 -2.89 0.99 18.36
N THR A 62 -2.42 -0.10 17.76
CA THR A 62 -2.41 -0.31 16.29
C THR A 62 -3.81 -0.09 15.68
N LYS A 63 -4.85 -0.70 16.28
CA LYS A 63 -6.23 -0.48 15.81
C LYS A 63 -6.66 0.99 15.92
N ASN A 64 -6.24 1.69 16.98
CA ASN A 64 -6.60 3.08 17.18
C ASN A 64 -5.91 3.99 16.17
N ILE A 65 -4.61 3.80 15.91
CA ILE A 65 -3.85 4.54 14.89
C ILE A 65 -4.53 4.41 13.52
N LEU A 66 -4.81 3.18 13.08
CA LEU A 66 -5.46 2.93 11.78
C LEU A 66 -6.87 3.52 11.69
N ARG A 67 -7.67 3.43 12.76
CA ARG A 67 -9.00 4.06 12.80
C ARG A 67 -8.93 5.57 12.75
N ASP A 68 -7.99 6.16 13.48
CA ASP A 68 -7.85 7.61 13.55
C ASP A 68 -7.30 8.15 12.23
N PHE A 69 -6.44 7.42 11.51
CA PHE A 69 -6.09 7.74 10.12
C PHE A 69 -7.33 7.82 9.22
N VAL A 70 -8.16 6.75 9.19
CA VAL A 70 -9.38 6.72 8.36
C VAL A 70 -10.32 7.88 8.70
N ARG A 71 -10.50 8.19 10.00
CA ARG A 71 -11.31 9.33 10.43
C ARG A 71 -10.75 10.68 9.98
N SER A 72 -9.42 10.77 9.83
CA SER A 72 -8.75 12.00 9.43
C SER A 72 -8.96 12.34 7.95
N LEU A 73 -9.26 11.36 7.09
CA LEU A 73 -9.53 11.58 5.66
C LEU A 73 -10.70 12.53 5.42
N SER A 74 -11.74 12.44 6.26
CA SER A 74 -12.97 13.25 6.13
C SER A 74 -13.20 14.22 7.28
N ALA A 75 -12.17 14.43 8.11
CA ALA A 75 -12.22 15.41 9.18
C ALA A 75 -12.05 16.83 8.63
N PRO A 76 -12.52 17.87 9.36
CA PRO A 76 -12.06 19.23 9.16
C PRO A 76 -10.53 19.30 9.16
N ARG A 77 -9.95 20.32 8.53
CA ARG A 77 -8.49 20.51 8.52
C ARG A 77 -7.98 20.60 9.97
N VAL A 78 -7.08 19.72 10.34
CA VAL A 78 -6.39 19.72 11.64
C VAL A 78 -4.91 19.85 11.35
N GLY A 79 -4.29 20.95 11.77
CA GLY A 79 -2.90 21.26 11.47
C GLY A 79 -2.64 21.60 9.99
N ASP A 80 -1.37 21.88 9.68
CA ASP A 80 -0.91 22.20 8.33
C ASP A 80 0.49 21.59 8.12
N PRO A 81 0.67 20.65 7.18
CA PRO A 81 -0.34 20.04 6.30
C PRO A 81 -1.22 18.99 7.03
N SER A 82 -2.38 18.63 6.46
CA SER A 82 -3.32 17.66 7.06
C SER A 82 -3.60 16.41 6.22
N VAL A 83 -4.08 15.34 6.85
CA VAL A 83 -4.56 14.13 6.16
C VAL A 83 -5.73 14.45 5.21
N SER A 84 -6.64 15.32 5.61
CA SER A 84 -7.77 15.74 4.78
C SER A 84 -7.33 16.56 3.56
N GLU A 85 -6.23 17.30 3.65
CA GLU A 85 -5.62 18.00 2.51
C GLU A 85 -4.99 17.03 1.51
N TRP A 86 -4.30 16.00 1.99
CA TRP A 86 -3.82 14.91 1.14
C TRP A 86 -4.97 14.19 0.43
N TRP A 87 -6.08 13.94 1.15
CA TRP A 87 -7.25 13.28 0.59
C TRP A 87 -7.93 14.10 -0.53
N LYS A 88 -7.91 15.43 -0.45
CA LYS A 88 -8.41 16.29 -1.53
C LYS A 88 -7.69 16.05 -2.86
N THR A 89 -6.43 15.60 -2.85
CA THR A 89 -5.74 15.24 -4.09
C THR A 89 -6.35 14.00 -4.74
N VAL A 90 -6.84 13.03 -3.96
CA VAL A 90 -7.62 11.89 -4.47
C VAL A 90 -8.96 12.38 -5.04
N GLU A 91 -9.63 13.31 -4.36
CA GLU A 91 -10.93 13.86 -4.81
C GLU A 91 -10.85 14.55 -6.18
N ARG A 92 -9.69 15.14 -6.54
CA ARG A 92 -9.45 15.81 -7.84
C ARG A 92 -9.58 14.88 -9.05
N TYR A 93 -9.39 13.58 -8.86
CA TYR A 93 -9.59 12.61 -9.94
C TYR A 93 -11.04 12.60 -10.47
N GLN A 94 -12.03 12.99 -9.66
CA GLN A 94 -13.42 13.08 -10.11
C GLN A 94 -13.58 14.12 -11.24
N SER A 95 -12.94 15.29 -11.09
CA SER A 95 -12.97 16.34 -12.11
C SER A 95 -12.13 16.00 -13.33
N ALA A 96 -11.07 15.19 -13.15
CA ALA A 96 -10.27 14.69 -14.26
C ALA A 96 -11.00 13.61 -15.08
N ALA A 97 -11.80 12.75 -14.45
CA ALA A 97 -12.63 11.75 -15.12
C ALA A 97 -13.81 12.39 -15.88
N HIS A 98 -14.40 13.43 -15.31
CA HIS A 98 -15.58 14.09 -15.85
C HIS A 98 -15.40 15.62 -15.84
N PRO A 99 -14.64 16.17 -16.79
CA PRO A 99 -14.43 17.61 -16.90
C PRO A 99 -15.75 18.38 -16.97
N GLY A 100 -15.90 19.41 -16.13
CA GLY A 100 -17.11 20.25 -16.06
C GLY A 100 -18.25 19.69 -15.19
N ALA A 101 -18.17 18.45 -14.71
CA ALA A 101 -19.13 17.92 -13.75
C ALA A 101 -18.90 18.51 -12.34
N ARG A 102 -19.99 18.79 -11.61
CA ARG A 102 -19.89 19.15 -10.19
C ARG A 102 -19.50 17.93 -9.37
N SER A 103 -18.30 17.94 -8.80
CA SER A 103 -17.82 16.87 -7.91
C SER A 103 -17.93 17.31 -6.45
N GLY A 104 -18.57 16.49 -5.62
CA GLY A 104 -18.61 16.68 -4.17
C GLY A 104 -17.41 16.02 -3.46
N PRO A 105 -17.26 16.25 -2.14
CA PRO A 105 -16.23 15.58 -1.35
C PRO A 105 -16.49 14.06 -1.26
N ILE A 106 -15.42 13.28 -1.18
CA ILE A 106 -15.46 11.83 -0.96
C ILE A 106 -15.33 11.58 0.54
N ARG A 107 -16.45 11.28 1.21
CA ARG A 107 -16.52 11.06 2.65
C ARG A 107 -16.32 9.59 2.99
N VAL A 108 -15.19 9.27 3.60
CA VAL A 108 -14.84 7.94 4.07
C VAL A 108 -15.28 7.75 5.51
N LYS A 109 -16.04 6.68 5.78
CA LYS A 109 -16.54 6.38 7.12
C LYS A 109 -16.36 4.91 7.46
N ILE A 110 -15.88 4.62 8.66
CA ILE A 110 -15.95 3.26 9.22
C ILE A 110 -17.39 3.00 9.65
N ALA A 111 -18.10 2.16 8.91
CA ALA A 111 -19.51 1.84 9.15
C ALA A 111 -19.68 0.53 9.93
N LYS A 112 -18.81 -0.45 9.71
CA LYS A 112 -18.82 -1.75 10.42
C LYS A 112 -17.42 -2.17 10.80
N GLN A 113 -17.29 -2.93 11.87
CA GLN A 113 -16.04 -3.57 12.25
C GLN A 113 -16.30 -4.96 12.84
N LYS A 114 -15.48 -5.93 12.47
CA LYS A 114 -15.44 -7.29 13.03
C LYS A 114 -13.99 -7.66 13.34
N THR A 115 -13.81 -8.55 14.31
CA THR A 115 -12.49 -9.09 14.65
C THR A 115 -12.56 -10.60 14.59
N ASP A 116 -11.57 -11.19 13.95
CA ASP A 116 -11.35 -12.63 13.93
C ASP A 116 -9.99 -12.94 14.53
N LYS A 117 -9.95 -13.33 15.81
CA LYS A 117 -8.70 -13.66 16.51
C LYS A 117 -8.26 -15.12 16.31
N ASN A 118 -9.10 -15.93 15.66
CA ASN A 118 -8.93 -17.37 15.55
C ASN A 118 -8.37 -17.78 14.18
N TYR A 119 -8.09 -16.81 13.31
CA TYR A 119 -7.55 -17.06 11.97
C TYR A 119 -8.45 -18.04 11.20
N SER A 120 -9.75 -17.73 11.04
CA SER A 120 -10.74 -18.71 10.59
C SER A 120 -10.51 -19.30 9.20
N VAL A 121 -9.59 -18.73 8.43
CA VAL A 121 -9.20 -19.18 7.09
C VAL A 121 -7.68 -19.44 6.99
N GLY A 122 -7.01 -19.62 8.13
CA GLY A 122 -5.56 -19.85 8.22
C GLY A 122 -4.71 -18.58 8.26
N LYS A 123 -3.40 -18.73 8.40
CA LYS A 123 -2.46 -17.59 8.51
C LYS A 123 -1.85 -17.16 7.17
N ILE A 124 -2.18 -17.84 6.09
CA ILE A 124 -1.75 -17.48 4.73
C ILE A 124 -3.00 -17.06 3.97
N LEU A 125 -3.14 -15.78 3.70
CA LEU A 125 -4.27 -15.21 2.99
C LEU A 125 -4.02 -15.20 1.48
N THR A 126 -4.67 -16.13 0.79
CA THR A 126 -4.83 -16.18 -0.67
C THR A 126 -6.13 -15.48 -1.09
N GLU A 127 -6.36 -15.33 -2.40
CA GLU A 127 -7.58 -14.70 -2.93
C GLU A 127 -8.86 -15.46 -2.57
N ASP A 128 -8.81 -16.79 -2.51
CA ASP A 128 -9.95 -17.65 -2.15
C ASP A 128 -10.52 -17.35 -0.76
N PHE A 129 -9.68 -16.83 0.15
CA PHE A 129 -10.07 -16.48 1.50
C PHE A 129 -10.65 -15.08 1.64
N ILE A 130 -10.61 -14.25 0.60
CA ILE A 130 -11.16 -12.89 0.66
C ILE A 130 -12.68 -12.93 0.76
N GLN A 131 -13.35 -13.79 -0.02
CA GLN A 131 -14.81 -13.91 0.00
C GLN A 131 -15.37 -14.20 1.41
N PRO A 132 -14.95 -15.26 2.11
CA PRO A 132 -15.48 -15.57 3.45
C PRO A 132 -15.16 -14.46 4.48
N LEU A 133 -14.05 -13.74 4.33
CA LEU A 133 -13.72 -12.61 5.20
C LEU A 133 -14.63 -11.40 4.95
N ILE A 134 -14.97 -11.11 3.69
CA ILE A 134 -15.99 -10.10 3.35
C ILE A 134 -17.33 -10.48 3.95
N GLU A 135 -17.79 -11.72 3.75
CA GLU A 135 -19.07 -12.20 4.29
C GLU A 135 -19.13 -12.06 5.81
N LYS A 136 -18.05 -12.43 6.50
CA LYS A 136 -17.93 -12.28 7.95
C LYS A 136 -17.91 -10.81 8.40
N ALA A 137 -17.35 -9.90 7.61
CA ALA A 137 -17.29 -8.46 7.91
C ALA A 137 -18.64 -7.75 7.67
N THR A 138 -19.33 -8.08 6.57
CA THR A 138 -20.45 -7.30 6.04
C THR A 138 -21.80 -7.98 6.19
N GLY A 139 -21.83 -9.31 6.34
CA GLY A 139 -23.02 -10.15 6.15
C GLY A 139 -23.37 -10.34 4.67
N GLY A 140 -22.40 -10.23 3.76
CA GLY A 140 -22.60 -10.37 2.31
C GLY A 140 -23.02 -9.08 1.59
N ALA A 141 -23.17 -7.96 2.29
CA ALA A 141 -23.57 -6.69 1.69
C ALA A 141 -22.48 -6.11 0.76
N SER A 142 -22.89 -5.65 -0.43
CA SER A 142 -22.03 -5.01 -1.45
C SER A 142 -21.86 -3.50 -1.29
N SER A 143 -22.58 -2.86 -0.36
CA SER A 143 -22.54 -1.40 -0.13
C SER A 143 -21.32 -0.92 0.67
N PHE A 144 -20.31 -1.78 0.87
CA PHE A 144 -19.10 -1.49 1.62
C PHE A 144 -17.85 -1.75 0.78
N VAL A 145 -16.81 -0.96 1.02
CA VAL A 145 -15.43 -1.40 0.76
C VAL A 145 -14.96 -2.15 2.00
N THR A 146 -14.67 -3.44 1.86
CA THR A 146 -14.18 -4.24 2.99
C THR A 146 -12.68 -4.05 3.16
N VAL A 147 -12.25 -3.55 4.32
CA VAL A 147 -10.82 -3.40 4.63
C VAL A 147 -10.38 -4.53 5.55
N ILE A 148 -9.56 -5.44 5.04
CA ILE A 148 -8.99 -6.56 5.77
C ILE A 148 -7.60 -6.15 6.26
N PHE A 149 -7.48 -5.90 7.56
CA PHE A 149 -6.18 -5.75 8.20
C PHE A 149 -5.70 -7.12 8.66
N ALA A 150 -4.59 -7.58 8.10
CA ALA A 150 -3.93 -8.83 8.49
C ALA A 150 -2.89 -8.55 9.58
N ALA A 151 -2.96 -9.30 10.68
CA ALA A 151 -2.05 -9.16 11.82
C ALA A 151 -0.60 -9.54 11.44
N ARG A 152 0.35 -9.21 12.33
CA ARG A 152 1.79 -9.43 12.11
C ARG A 152 2.19 -10.88 11.84
N ASP A 153 1.36 -11.84 12.21
CA ASP A 153 1.61 -13.28 12.04
C ASP A 153 0.75 -13.89 10.93
N VAL A 154 0.32 -13.06 9.97
CA VAL A 154 -0.49 -13.45 8.81
C VAL A 154 0.21 -12.99 7.54
N SER A 155 0.56 -13.94 6.68
CA SER A 155 1.13 -13.69 5.36
C SER A 155 0.01 -13.37 4.37
N VAL A 156 0.14 -12.28 3.62
CA VAL A 156 -0.78 -11.94 2.52
C VAL A 156 -0.05 -12.19 1.20
N VAL A 157 -0.62 -13.04 0.37
CA VAL A 157 0.01 -13.41 -0.90
C VAL A 157 0.03 -12.20 -1.85
N ASP A 158 1.17 -12.03 -2.53
CA ASP A 158 1.47 -10.98 -3.51
C ASP A 158 1.49 -9.54 -2.97
N THR A 159 1.77 -9.35 -1.67
CA THR A 159 1.98 -8.00 -1.12
C THR A 159 3.44 -7.68 -0.80
N CYS A 160 4.30 -8.68 -0.62
CA CYS A 160 5.72 -8.48 -0.29
C CYS A 160 6.64 -8.22 -1.50
N ASP A 161 6.07 -8.00 -2.69
CA ASP A 161 6.79 -7.62 -3.92
C ASP A 161 6.97 -6.09 -4.06
N GLY A 162 6.78 -5.33 -2.98
CA GLY A 162 6.78 -3.87 -2.97
C GLY A 162 5.40 -3.21 -3.03
N ARG A 163 4.30 -3.99 -3.16
CA ARG A 163 2.93 -3.43 -3.13
C ARG A 163 2.46 -3.10 -1.71
N CYS A 164 2.79 -3.92 -0.72
CA CYS A 164 2.49 -3.78 0.72
C CYS A 164 1.00 -3.68 1.11
N SER A 165 0.13 -3.58 0.12
CA SER A 165 -1.31 -3.54 0.20
C SER A 165 -1.87 -3.87 -1.18
N LYS A 166 -3.12 -4.33 -1.24
CA LYS A 166 -3.83 -4.51 -2.51
C LYS A 166 -5.29 -4.15 -2.37
N HIS A 167 -5.91 -3.74 -3.47
CA HIS A 167 -7.36 -3.65 -3.58
C HIS A 167 -7.85 -4.61 -4.66
N GLY A 168 -9.14 -4.90 -4.65
CA GLY A 168 -9.74 -5.76 -5.66
C GLY A 168 -11.26 -5.80 -5.58
N VAL A 169 -11.84 -6.56 -6.49
CA VAL A 169 -13.28 -6.76 -6.61
C VAL A 169 -13.60 -8.25 -6.71
N LEU A 170 -14.61 -8.70 -5.98
CA LEU A 170 -15.20 -10.03 -6.14
C LEU A 170 -16.59 -9.93 -6.77
N GLY A 171 -16.91 -10.85 -7.68
CA GLY A 171 -18.17 -10.85 -8.40
C GLY A 171 -18.28 -9.72 -9.44
N ALA A 172 -19.42 -9.63 -10.11
CA ALA A 172 -19.64 -8.71 -11.22
C ALA A 172 -20.93 -7.88 -11.06
N GLY A 173 -20.98 -6.74 -11.75
CA GLY A 173 -22.14 -5.86 -11.79
C GLY A 173 -22.57 -5.37 -10.40
N ARG A 174 -23.87 -5.46 -10.11
CA ARG A 174 -24.44 -4.98 -8.84
C ARG A 174 -24.06 -5.84 -7.62
N ALA A 175 -23.57 -7.06 -7.86
CA ALA A 175 -23.12 -7.98 -6.82
C ALA A 175 -21.62 -7.84 -6.50
N SER A 176 -20.92 -6.93 -7.20
CA SER A 176 -19.51 -6.67 -6.97
C SER A 176 -19.26 -6.21 -5.54
N ARG A 177 -18.25 -6.81 -4.91
CA ARG A 177 -17.82 -6.53 -3.54
C ARG A 177 -16.38 -6.06 -3.57
N LEU A 178 -16.17 -4.79 -3.26
CA LEU A 178 -14.85 -4.16 -3.24
C LEU A 178 -14.14 -4.48 -1.93
N TYR A 179 -12.83 -4.70 -2.01
CA TYR A 179 -12.01 -4.94 -0.84
C TYR A 179 -10.63 -4.32 -0.94
N VAL A 180 -10.02 -4.14 0.22
CA VAL A 180 -8.63 -3.74 0.42
C VAL A 180 -8.03 -4.71 1.44
N VAL A 181 -6.79 -5.14 1.21
CA VAL A 181 -6.01 -5.93 2.16
C VAL A 181 -4.74 -5.15 2.51
N VAL A 182 -4.46 -5.03 3.81
CA VAL A 182 -3.24 -4.39 4.33
C VAL A 182 -2.63 -5.34 5.37
N GLY A 183 -1.41 -5.79 5.10
CA GLY A 183 -0.64 -6.64 6.01
C GLY A 183 0.22 -5.81 6.96
N SER A 184 0.45 -6.31 8.17
CA SER A 184 1.50 -5.76 9.04
C SER A 184 2.87 -6.23 8.53
N PRO A 185 3.83 -5.30 8.33
CA PRO A 185 5.17 -5.67 7.88
C PRO A 185 6.09 -6.12 9.02
N GLU A 186 5.61 -6.21 10.26
CA GLU A 186 6.46 -6.49 11.43
C GLU A 186 7.20 -7.84 11.34
N THR A 187 6.62 -8.83 10.66
CA THR A 187 7.24 -10.15 10.45
C THR A 187 7.42 -10.45 8.97
N GLU A 188 6.40 -10.15 8.16
CA GLU A 188 6.40 -10.41 6.73
C GLU A 188 7.00 -9.23 5.98
N CYS A 189 8.11 -9.47 5.28
CA CYS A 189 8.86 -8.49 4.48
C CYS A 189 9.08 -7.11 5.15
N PRO A 190 9.66 -7.06 6.37
CA PRO A 190 9.88 -5.81 7.11
C PRO A 190 10.74 -4.80 6.34
N GLY A 191 11.74 -5.25 5.58
CA GLY A 191 12.56 -4.37 4.77
C GLY A 191 11.96 -3.99 3.41
N VAL A 192 10.79 -4.52 3.05
CA VAL A 192 10.07 -4.05 1.85
C VAL A 192 8.94 -3.11 2.27
N CYS A 193 8.12 -3.54 3.23
CA CYS A 193 6.88 -2.87 3.57
C CYS A 193 6.93 -2.07 4.87
N GLY A 194 8.00 -2.21 5.65
CA GLY A 194 8.26 -1.37 6.82
C GLY A 194 8.98 -0.06 6.50
N TRP A 195 9.57 0.08 5.30
CA TRP A 195 10.21 1.33 4.88
C TRP A 195 9.16 2.45 4.73
N PRO A 196 9.41 3.69 5.21
CA PRO A 196 10.69 4.22 5.65
C PRO A 196 10.98 4.11 7.16
N PHE A 197 10.19 3.36 7.93
CA PHE A 197 10.38 3.18 9.38
C PHE A 197 11.22 1.96 9.76
N HIS A 198 11.58 1.15 8.77
CA HIS A 198 12.46 0.01 8.89
C HIS A 198 13.55 0.09 7.83
N LYS A 199 14.73 -0.48 8.12
CA LYS A 199 15.82 -0.62 7.13
C LYS A 199 15.30 -1.42 5.95
N ALA A 200 15.47 -0.92 4.72
CA ALA A 200 14.96 -1.63 3.56
C ALA A 200 15.86 -2.83 3.20
N ASP A 201 15.32 -3.81 2.46
CA ASP A 201 16.08 -5.01 2.07
C ASP A 201 17.00 -4.76 0.86
N TYR A 202 16.63 -3.80 0.00
CA TYR A 202 17.34 -3.51 -1.24
C TYR A 202 17.26 -2.02 -1.61
N GLY A 203 18.04 -1.63 -2.63
CA GLY A 203 18.09 -0.26 -3.16
C GLY A 203 18.95 0.71 -2.33
N PRO A 204 19.13 1.96 -2.78
CA PRO A 204 19.76 3.01 -1.98
C PRO A 204 18.92 3.29 -0.73
N GLN A 205 19.57 3.57 0.40
CA GLN A 205 18.86 3.77 1.67
C GLN A 205 19.52 4.86 2.51
N THR A 206 18.69 5.77 2.99
CA THR A 206 19.00 6.64 4.13
C THR A 206 18.63 5.94 5.44
N LEU A 207 19.00 6.53 6.58
CA LEU A 207 18.60 6.01 7.88
C LEU A 207 17.07 5.94 7.99
N PRO A 208 16.50 4.85 8.56
CA PRO A 208 15.08 4.77 8.79
C PRO A 208 14.57 5.96 9.60
N LEU A 209 13.39 6.46 9.23
CA LEU A 209 12.70 7.50 9.95
C LEU A 209 12.14 6.95 11.26
N GLN A 210 12.08 7.81 12.28
CA GLN A 210 11.36 7.48 13.50
C GLN A 210 9.84 7.47 13.20
N PRO A 211 9.11 6.38 13.52
CA PRO A 211 7.67 6.29 13.29
C PRO A 211 6.90 7.40 14.05
N PRO A 212 5.99 8.14 13.38
CA PRO A 212 5.34 9.31 13.98
C PRO A 212 4.41 9.00 15.14
N ASN A 213 3.88 7.77 15.23
CA ASN A 213 3.09 7.30 16.35
C ASN A 213 3.85 6.33 17.27
N GLY A 214 5.17 6.19 17.07
CA GLY A 214 6.01 5.29 17.87
C GLY A 214 5.78 3.80 17.60
N ASN A 215 5.07 3.45 16.52
CA ASN A 215 4.73 2.07 16.20
C ASN A 215 5.02 1.77 14.73
N ILE A 216 6.15 1.11 14.46
CA ILE A 216 6.63 0.78 13.11
C ILE A 216 5.55 0.06 12.30
N GLY A 217 4.94 -0.99 12.86
CA GLY A 217 3.93 -1.79 12.16
C GLY A 217 2.69 -0.96 11.82
N ALA A 218 2.15 -0.22 12.78
CA ALA A 218 0.96 0.60 12.56
C ALA A 218 1.22 1.75 11.58
N ASP A 219 2.35 2.44 11.70
CA ASP A 219 2.70 3.58 10.85
C ASP A 219 3.00 3.15 9.42
N ALA A 220 3.64 2.00 9.22
CA ALA A 220 3.83 1.42 7.90
C ALA A 220 2.50 0.92 7.29
N MET A 221 1.62 0.30 8.09
CA MET A 221 0.28 -0.08 7.64
C MET A 221 -0.57 1.13 7.23
N VAL A 222 -0.36 2.32 7.81
CA VAL A 222 -1.01 3.55 7.36
C VAL A 222 -0.60 3.91 5.93
N ILE A 223 0.68 3.76 5.57
CA ILE A 223 1.16 4.02 4.19
C ILE A 223 0.45 3.07 3.20
N GLY A 224 0.45 1.77 3.50
CA GLY A 224 -0.25 0.77 2.67
C GLY A 224 -1.76 1.02 2.58
N LEU A 225 -2.40 1.40 3.68
CA LEU A 225 -3.81 1.74 3.70
C LEU A 225 -4.11 3.00 2.88
N ALA A 226 -3.27 4.04 2.97
CA ALA A 226 -3.40 5.26 2.18
C ALA A 226 -3.31 4.94 0.68
N GLN A 227 -2.30 4.15 0.28
CA GLN A 227 -2.14 3.68 -1.10
C GLN A 227 -3.37 2.95 -1.60
N ALA A 228 -3.83 1.93 -0.86
CA ALA A 228 -4.95 1.10 -1.31
C ALA A 228 -6.29 1.84 -1.30
N LEU A 229 -6.51 2.79 -0.37
CA LEU A 229 -7.71 3.62 -0.36
C LEU A 229 -7.73 4.61 -1.54
N ALA A 230 -6.59 5.21 -1.87
CA ALA A 230 -6.50 6.06 -3.07
C ALA A 230 -6.79 5.21 -4.33
N ALA A 231 -6.16 4.05 -4.45
CA ALA A 231 -6.31 3.15 -5.59
C ALA A 231 -7.75 2.65 -5.76
N VAL A 232 -8.39 2.13 -4.71
CA VAL A 232 -9.77 1.62 -4.79
C VAL A 232 -10.78 2.74 -5.07
N VAL A 233 -10.49 3.99 -4.70
CA VAL A 233 -11.37 5.13 -5.03
C VAL A 233 -11.23 5.53 -6.49
N THR A 234 -10.00 5.58 -7.01
CA THR A 234 -9.73 6.04 -8.39
C THR A 234 -9.86 4.94 -9.44
N ASN A 235 -9.79 3.67 -9.03
CA ASN A 235 -9.78 2.51 -9.92
C ASN A 235 -10.43 1.26 -9.28
N PRO A 236 -11.66 1.32 -8.74
CA PRO A 236 -12.27 0.23 -7.97
C PRO A 236 -12.40 -1.10 -8.72
N TYR A 237 -12.57 -1.05 -10.05
CA TYR A 237 -12.85 -2.23 -10.89
C TYR A 237 -11.76 -2.50 -11.95
N ASN A 238 -10.56 -1.96 -11.73
CA ASN A 238 -9.43 -2.11 -12.67
C ASN A 238 -9.69 -1.55 -14.08
N ASN A 239 -10.57 -0.55 -14.21
CA ASN A 239 -10.89 0.15 -15.44
C ASN A 239 -11.07 1.68 -15.25
N GLY A 240 -10.64 2.24 -14.12
CA GLY A 240 -10.61 3.67 -13.82
C GLY A 240 -9.30 4.32 -14.24
N PHE A 241 -8.55 4.92 -13.30
CA PHE A 241 -7.23 5.50 -13.56
C PHE A 241 -6.09 4.51 -13.36
N PHE A 242 -5.37 4.17 -14.42
CA PHE A 242 -4.14 3.40 -14.32
C PHE A 242 -3.24 3.53 -15.57
N GLN A 243 -2.01 3.06 -15.45
CA GLN A 243 -1.06 2.88 -16.55
C GLN A 243 -0.36 1.50 -16.45
N GLY A 244 -0.01 0.91 -17.58
CA GLY A 244 0.72 -0.36 -17.63
C GLY A 244 -0.22 -1.58 -17.66
N PRO A 245 0.32 -2.80 -17.48
CA PRO A 245 -0.44 -4.03 -17.60
C PRO A 245 -1.42 -4.21 -16.44
N LEU A 246 -2.59 -4.80 -16.70
CA LEU A 246 -3.62 -5.08 -15.68
C LEU A 246 -3.14 -6.00 -14.54
N THR A 247 -2.07 -6.77 -14.76
CA THR A 247 -1.47 -7.64 -13.73
C THR A 247 -0.67 -6.85 -12.68
N ARG A 248 -0.19 -5.65 -13.02
CA ARG A 248 0.59 -4.77 -12.13
C ARG A 248 0.46 -3.30 -12.58
N PRO A 249 -0.75 -2.72 -12.48
CA PRO A 249 -0.97 -1.35 -12.91
C PRO A 249 -0.24 -0.37 -11.99
N LEU A 250 0.29 0.70 -12.58
CA LEU A 250 0.58 1.93 -11.84
C LEU A 250 -0.73 2.69 -11.65
N GLU A 251 -0.99 3.11 -10.42
CA GLU A 251 -2.21 3.77 -9.97
C GLU A 251 -1.84 5.05 -9.20
N ALA A 252 -2.83 5.71 -8.61
CA ALA A 252 -2.70 7.04 -8.03
C ALA A 252 -1.46 7.24 -7.13
N VAL A 253 -1.13 6.25 -6.30
CA VAL A 253 0.03 6.31 -5.40
C VAL A 253 1.21 5.50 -5.92
N THR A 254 0.98 4.32 -6.52
CA THR A 254 2.09 3.46 -7.01
C THR A 254 2.82 4.05 -8.20
N ALA A 255 2.22 5.03 -8.89
CA ALA A 255 2.88 5.88 -9.89
C ALA A 255 3.97 6.81 -9.31
N CYS A 256 4.02 6.97 -7.99
CA CYS A 256 4.93 7.85 -7.25
C CYS A 256 5.71 7.10 -6.15
N PRO A 257 6.49 6.07 -6.52
CA PRO A 257 7.07 5.15 -5.55
C PRO A 257 8.04 5.86 -4.60
N GLY A 258 7.80 5.68 -3.30
CA GLY A 258 8.69 6.08 -2.21
C GLY A 258 8.91 7.59 -2.03
N MET A 259 8.05 8.42 -2.60
CA MET A 259 8.08 9.87 -2.40
C MET A 259 7.16 10.26 -1.24
N PHE A 260 7.65 11.03 -0.25
CA PHE A 260 6.85 11.53 0.87
C PHE A 260 6.96 13.04 1.08
N GLY A 261 8.02 13.67 0.57
CA GLY A 261 8.23 15.11 0.64
C GLY A 261 9.03 15.67 -0.52
N SER A 262 9.12 17.00 -0.60
CA SER A 262 9.91 17.69 -1.62
C SER A 262 11.38 17.23 -1.63
N GLY A 263 11.94 17.09 -2.84
CA GLY A 263 13.30 16.61 -3.04
C GLY A 263 13.51 15.10 -2.84
N SER A 264 12.43 14.30 -2.81
CA SER A 264 12.53 12.82 -2.77
C SER A 264 13.34 12.29 -3.96
N PHE A 265 14.12 11.23 -3.71
CA PHE A 265 14.83 10.44 -4.71
C PHE A 265 14.98 8.99 -4.21
N PRO A 266 15.38 8.01 -5.03
CA PRO A 266 15.47 6.61 -4.58
C PRO A 266 16.30 6.48 -3.29
N GLY A 267 15.67 5.98 -2.22
CA GLY A 267 16.28 5.80 -0.89
C GLY A 267 16.14 6.96 0.09
N TYR A 268 15.63 8.11 -0.36
CA TYR A 268 15.36 9.29 0.47
C TYR A 268 13.91 9.74 0.34
N THR A 269 13.22 9.84 1.47
CA THR A 269 11.78 10.15 1.55
C THR A 269 11.41 11.57 1.13
N GLY A 270 12.41 12.43 0.87
CA GLY A 270 12.20 13.87 0.78
C GLY A 270 12.17 14.54 2.16
N LYS A 271 11.99 15.86 2.15
CA LYS A 271 11.88 16.66 3.36
C LYS A 271 10.56 16.38 4.07
N VAL A 272 10.66 15.98 5.34
CA VAL A 272 9.52 15.68 6.21
C VAL A 272 9.64 16.49 7.50
N LEU A 273 8.53 16.69 8.19
CA LEU A 273 8.50 17.35 9.49
C LEU A 273 8.93 16.36 10.58
N MET A 274 9.49 16.90 11.67
CA MET A 274 9.92 16.12 12.84
C MET A 274 9.20 16.63 14.08
N SER A 275 8.72 15.71 14.92
CA SER A 275 8.07 16.02 16.19
C SER A 275 9.12 16.37 17.27
N PRO A 276 9.12 17.58 17.85
CA PRO A 276 10.19 18.04 18.77
C PRO A 276 10.40 17.20 20.04
N GLY A 277 9.43 16.39 20.46
CA GLY A 277 9.55 15.55 21.67
C GLY A 277 9.78 14.06 21.41
N THR A 278 9.39 13.55 20.23
CA THR A 278 9.46 12.10 19.94
C THR A 278 10.45 11.77 18.83
N GLY A 279 10.93 12.76 18.09
CA GLY A 279 11.70 12.57 16.86
C GLY A 279 10.88 12.00 15.70
N GLY A 280 9.59 11.67 15.92
CA GLY A 280 8.73 11.05 14.92
C GLY A 280 8.57 11.91 13.67
N CYS A 281 8.82 11.32 12.50
CA CYS A 281 8.82 11.99 11.21
C CYS A 281 7.46 11.85 10.51
N PHE A 282 6.91 12.94 10.01
CA PHE A 282 5.57 12.99 9.45
C PHE A 282 5.44 14.07 8.37
N ASN A 283 4.38 14.03 7.58
CA ASN A 283 4.01 15.10 6.66
C ASN A 283 2.54 15.53 6.78
N ALA A 284 1.74 14.82 7.58
CA ALA A 284 0.31 15.09 7.74
C ALA A 284 -0.12 15.05 9.22
N HIS A 285 -0.86 16.07 9.63
CA HIS A 285 -1.60 16.08 10.88
C HIS A 285 -2.97 15.40 10.73
N GLY A 286 -3.34 14.58 11.72
CA GLY A 286 -4.62 13.91 11.80
C GLY A 286 -5.37 14.19 13.09
N VAL A 287 -6.55 13.58 13.23
CA VAL A 287 -7.41 13.76 14.40
C VAL A 287 -6.73 13.25 15.68
N LYS A 288 -7.16 13.77 16.84
CA LYS A 288 -6.67 13.37 18.17
C LYS A 288 -5.15 13.51 18.34
N GLY A 289 -4.55 14.50 17.68
CA GLY A 289 -3.11 14.76 17.76
C GLY A 289 -2.24 13.71 17.06
N ARG A 290 -2.82 12.79 16.30
CA ARG A 290 -2.07 11.80 15.51
C ARG A 290 -1.30 12.51 14.39
N LYS A 291 -0.14 11.96 14.05
CA LYS A 291 0.71 12.41 12.95
C LYS A 291 0.94 11.23 12.01
N PHE A 292 0.97 11.47 10.72
CA PHE A 292 1.09 10.43 9.71
C PHE A 292 2.10 10.83 8.64
N LEU A 293 2.72 9.81 8.05
CA LEU A 293 3.52 9.95 6.85
C LEU A 293 2.73 9.36 5.69
N LEU A 294 2.37 10.20 4.72
CA LEU A 294 1.53 9.82 3.59
C LEU A 294 2.31 9.88 2.27
N PRO A 295 2.17 8.88 1.39
CA PRO A 295 2.91 8.83 0.15
C PRO A 295 2.44 9.91 -0.83
N ALA A 296 3.29 10.29 -1.78
CA ALA A 296 2.90 11.15 -2.88
C ALA A 296 1.74 10.54 -3.68
N ILE A 297 0.91 11.41 -4.25
CA ILE A 297 -0.13 11.03 -5.20
C ILE A 297 0.22 11.65 -6.55
N TRP A 298 0.04 10.90 -7.63
CA TRP A 298 0.09 11.46 -8.98
C TRP A 298 -1.06 12.44 -9.16
N SER A 299 -0.76 13.72 -9.32
CA SER A 299 -1.79 14.75 -9.46
C SER A 299 -2.31 14.77 -10.90
N PRO A 300 -3.63 14.60 -11.14
CA PRO A 300 -4.20 14.72 -12.47
C PRO A 300 -4.11 16.16 -13.02
N ASP A 301 -4.05 17.17 -12.15
CA ASP A 301 -3.99 18.58 -12.55
C ASP A 301 -2.62 18.94 -13.13
N THR A 302 -1.55 18.49 -12.46
CA THR A 302 -0.16 18.85 -12.83
C THR A 302 0.54 17.75 -13.61
N ARG A 303 -0.05 16.56 -13.70
CA ARG A 303 0.50 15.34 -14.33
C ARG A 303 1.88 14.97 -13.78
N ARG A 304 2.06 15.17 -12.47
CA ARG A 304 3.30 14.90 -11.72
C ARG A 304 2.97 14.37 -10.33
N CYS A 305 3.93 13.69 -9.72
CA CYS A 305 3.85 13.30 -8.32
C CYS A 305 3.82 14.53 -7.41
N TRP A 306 2.83 14.59 -6.53
CA TRP A 306 2.61 15.66 -5.58
C TRP A 306 2.76 15.15 -4.15
N THR A 307 3.48 15.92 -3.33
CA THR A 307 3.67 15.70 -1.90
C THR A 307 3.03 16.84 -1.10
N LEU A 308 2.68 16.58 0.16
CA LEU A 308 2.15 17.60 1.09
C LEU A 308 3.18 18.71 1.42
N LEU A 309 4.47 18.41 1.26
CA LEU A 309 5.63 19.26 1.60
C LEU A 309 6.56 19.43 0.40
#